data_AF-A0A0G1Y8X9-F1
#
_entry.id   AF-A0A0G1Y8X9-F1
#
_cell.length_a   1.000
_cell.length_b   1.000
_cell.length_c   1.000
_cell.angle_alpha   90.00
_cell.angle_beta   90.00
_cell.angle_gamma   90.00
#
_symmetry.space_group_name_H-M   'P 1'
#
loop_
_entity.id
_entity.type
_entity.pdbx_description
1 polymer ?
#
loop_
_entity_poly.entity_id
_entity_poly.type
_entity_poly.pdbx_seq_one_letter_code
_entity_poly.pdbx_strand_id
1 'polypeptide(L)'
;EIKKISKISLFLALLLFNPITTLPFSVLGYNLGKYLLGSAPVVESGILMWDSIYYHTIRYMLGMVIVALVVSLFLYLAVYVIASFYLKRDHSSRR
;
A
#
# COMPACT_ATOMS: atom_id res chain seq x y z
N GLU A 1 26.96 -5.05 16.62
CA GLU A 1 25.97 -5.97 17.20
C GLU A 1 24.69 -5.92 16.38
N ILE A 2 24.26 -7.05 15.80
CA ILE A 2 22.98 -7.11 15.08
C ILE A 2 21.88 -7.20 16.13
N LYS A 3 21.09 -6.13 16.30
CA LYS A 3 19.92 -6.13 17.19
C LYS A 3 19.04 -7.32 16.83
N LYS A 4 18.67 -8.16 17.82
CA LYS A 4 17.75 -9.29 17.62
C LYS A 4 16.47 -8.78 16.94
N ILE A 5 16.32 -9.10 15.66
CA ILE A 5 15.10 -8.81 14.92
C ILE A 5 13.98 -9.64 15.53
N SER A 6 12.90 -8.99 15.92
CA SER A 6 11.72 -9.68 16.44
C SER A 6 11.17 -10.62 15.37
N LYS A 7 10.98 -11.90 15.73
CA LYS A 7 10.40 -12.91 14.82
C LYS A 7 9.04 -12.46 14.25
N ILE A 8 8.29 -11.69 15.05
CA ILE A 8 6.99 -11.13 14.66
C ILE A 8 7.17 -10.07 13.56
N SER A 9 8.18 -9.21 13.66
CA SER A 9 8.49 -8.22 12.63
C SER A 9 8.90 -8.87 11.32
N LEU A 10 9.67 -9.97 11.39
CA LEU A 10 10.11 -10.72 10.23
C LEU A 10 8.94 -11.46 9.54
N PHE A 11 8.04 -12.04 10.35
CA PHE A 11 6.80 -12.65 9.85
C PHE A 11 5.87 -11.61 9.20
N LEU A 12 5.67 -10.46 9.83
CA LEU A 12 4.86 -9.36 9.28
C LEU A 12 5.45 -8.83 7.97
N ALA A 13 6.77 -8.67 7.89
CA ALA A 13 7.43 -8.27 6.65
C ALA A 13 7.17 -9.30 5.54
N LEU A 14 7.36 -10.59 5.81
CA LEU A 14 7.08 -11.65 4.83
C LEU A 14 5.62 -11.69 4.41
N LEU A 15 4.69 -11.42 5.33
CA LEU A 15 3.26 -11.40 5.04
C LEU A 15 2.87 -10.17 4.20
N LEU A 16 3.42 -8.99 4.49
CA LEU A 16 3.13 -7.74 3.77
C LEU A 16 3.78 -7.67 2.38
N PHE A 17 4.92 -8.33 2.19
CA PHE A 17 5.60 -8.43 0.90
C PHE A 17 5.27 -9.73 0.14
N ASN A 18 4.26 -10.48 0.58
CA ASN A 18 3.80 -11.68 -0.11
C ASN A 18 2.98 -11.31 -1.36
N PRO A 19 3.13 -12.01 -2.50
CA PRO A 19 2.23 -11.87 -3.65
C PRO A 19 0.74 -11.91 -3.29
N ILE A 20 0.36 -12.74 -2.31
CA ILE A 20 -1.03 -12.88 -1.86
C ILE A 20 -1.58 -11.56 -1.29
N THR A 21 -0.74 -10.77 -0.62
CA THR A 21 -1.14 -9.48 -0.06
C THR A 21 -0.93 -8.34 -1.04
N THR A 22 0.14 -8.37 -1.83
CA THR A 22 0.45 -7.29 -2.80
C THR A 22 -0.47 -7.31 -4.02
N LEU A 23 -0.88 -8.48 -4.53
CA LEU A 23 -1.76 -8.58 -5.71
C LEU A 23 -3.10 -7.86 -5.53
N PRO A 24 -3.85 -8.04 -4.42
CA PRO A 24 -5.06 -7.27 -4.16
C PRO A 24 -4.83 -5.75 -4.20
N PHE A 25 -3.75 -5.25 -3.58
CA PHE A 25 -3.42 -3.83 -3.59
C PHE A 25 -3.08 -3.34 -5.00
N SER A 26 -2.36 -4.13 -5.79
CA SER A 26 -2.06 -3.80 -7.18
C SER A 26 -3.31 -3.74 -8.05
N VAL A 27 -4.26 -4.67 -7.88
CA VAL A 27 -5.54 -4.66 -8.60
C VAL A 27 -6.40 -3.47 -8.19
N LEU A 28 -6.48 -3.19 -6.89
CA LEU A 28 -7.19 -2.00 -6.38
C LEU A 28 -6.57 -0.71 -6.91
N GLY A 29 -5.25 -0.60 -6.88
CA GLY A 29 -4.51 0.53 -7.43
C GLY A 29 -4.84 0.73 -8.90
N TYR A 30 -4.72 -0.30 -9.73
CA TYR A 30 -5.04 -0.19 -11.15
C TYR A 30 -6.50 0.23 -11.40
N ASN A 31 -7.46 -0.36 -10.69
CA ASN A 31 -8.88 -0.02 -10.84
C ASN A 31 -9.19 1.42 -10.42
N LEU A 32 -8.58 1.89 -9.33
CA LEU A 32 -8.70 3.28 -8.88
C LEU A 32 -8.08 4.24 -9.89
N GLY A 33 -6.89 3.92 -10.40
CA GLY A 33 -6.24 4.71 -11.44
C GLY A 33 -7.08 4.78 -12.71
N LYS A 34 -7.66 3.66 -13.14
CA LYS A 34 -8.58 3.61 -14.29
C LYS A 34 -9.85 4.43 -14.03
N TYR A 35 -10.42 4.38 -12.84
CA TYR A 35 -11.59 5.19 -12.47
C TYR A 35 -11.29 6.69 -12.57
N LEU A 36 -10.10 7.12 -12.15
CA LEU A 36 -9.71 8.53 -12.13
C LEU A 36 -9.29 9.07 -13.50
N LEU A 37 -8.60 8.27 -14.31
CA LEU A 37 -8.05 8.69 -15.62
C LEU A 37 -8.92 8.28 -16.82
N GLY A 38 -10.06 7.61 -16.58
CA GLY A 38 -11.01 7.19 -17.62
C GLY A 38 -10.53 6.03 -18.50
N SER A 39 -11.16 5.87 -19.68
CA SER A 39 -10.81 4.84 -20.68
C SER A 39 -9.50 5.18 -21.39
N ALA A 40 -8.64 4.20 -21.68
CA ALA A 40 -7.42 4.44 -22.46
C ALA A 40 -7.80 4.52 -23.96
N PRO A 41 -7.06 5.28 -24.78
CA PRO A 41 -7.27 5.25 -26.23
C PRO A 41 -7.12 3.82 -26.77
N VAL A 42 -8.01 3.41 -27.67
CA VAL A 42 -7.96 2.11 -28.33
C VAL A 42 -6.77 2.10 -29.28
N VAL A 43 -5.86 1.15 -29.11
CA VAL A 43 -4.59 1.05 -29.82
C VAL A 43 -4.83 0.48 -31.21
N GLU A 44 -4.75 1.30 -32.26
CA GLU A 44 -4.96 0.85 -33.65
C GLU A 44 -3.65 0.63 -34.45
N SER A 45 -2.46 0.95 -33.92
CA SER A 45 -1.19 0.73 -34.65
C SER A 45 0.06 0.72 -33.74
N GLY A 46 1.16 0.10 -34.18
CA GLY A 46 2.35 -0.20 -33.36
C GLY A 46 3.09 0.98 -32.72
N ILE A 47 2.87 2.22 -33.18
CA ILE A 47 3.39 3.44 -32.55
C ILE A 47 2.62 3.75 -31.24
N LEU A 48 1.35 3.33 -31.16
CA LEU A 48 0.46 3.51 -30.01
C LEU A 48 0.69 2.45 -28.90
N MET A 49 1.57 1.46 -29.10
CA MET A 49 1.91 0.49 -28.06
C MET A 49 2.65 1.16 -26.89
N TRP A 50 3.55 2.10 -27.18
CA TRP A 50 4.25 2.88 -26.16
C TRP A 50 3.31 3.79 -25.39
N ASP A 51 2.36 4.43 -26.08
CA ASP A 51 1.31 5.24 -25.44
C ASP A 51 0.42 4.37 -24.54
N SER A 52 0.05 3.17 -24.98
CA SER A 52 -0.73 2.24 -24.16
C SER A 52 0.00 1.83 -22.88
N ILE A 53 1.30 1.51 -22.97
CA ILE A 53 2.12 1.19 -21.80
C ILE A 53 2.25 2.41 -20.88
N TYR A 54 2.47 3.60 -21.44
CA TYR A 54 2.57 4.84 -20.69
C TYR A 54 1.27 5.15 -19.92
N TYR A 55 0.11 5.09 -20.59
CA TYR A 55 -1.19 5.29 -19.96
C TYR A 55 -1.49 4.22 -18.90
N HIS A 56 -1.14 2.96 -19.16
CA HIS A 56 -1.29 1.88 -18.18
C HIS A 56 -0.41 2.13 -16.93
N THR A 57 0.84 2.54 -17.15
CA THR A 57 1.80 2.81 -16.07
C THR A 57 1.36 4.00 -15.22
N ILE A 58 0.92 5.10 -15.83
CA ILE A 58 0.43 6.27 -15.09
C ILE A 58 -0.79 5.92 -14.25
N ARG A 59 -1.73 5.15 -14.79
CA ARG A 59 -2.90 4.68 -14.04
C ARG A 59 -2.49 3.87 -12.82
N TYR A 60 -1.61 2.90 -13.05
CA TYR A 60 -1.08 2.09 -11.96
C TYR A 60 -0.39 2.94 -10.90
N MET A 61 0.51 3.85 -11.29
CA MET A 61 1.24 4.69 -10.35
C MET A 61 0.31 5.61 -9.56
N LEU A 62 -0.61 6.31 -10.21
CA LEU A 62 -1.56 7.21 -9.52
C LEU A 62 -2.47 6.44 -8.58
N GLY A 63 -2.99 5.30 -9.01
CA GLY A 63 -3.79 4.42 -8.17
C GLY A 63 -3.03 3.90 -6.97
N MET A 64 -1.78 3.48 -7.16
CA MET A 64 -0.92 3.02 -6.06
C MET A 64 -0.54 4.14 -5.10
N VAL A 65 -0.34 5.37 -5.57
CA VAL A 65 -0.11 6.53 -4.69
C VAL A 65 -1.32 6.75 -3.77
N ILE A 66 -2.54 6.66 -4.31
CA ILE A 66 -3.76 6.84 -3.52
C ILE A 66 -3.92 5.70 -2.51
N VAL A 67 -3.74 4.45 -2.95
CA VAL A 67 -3.77 3.29 -2.05
C VAL A 67 -2.72 3.45 -0.95
N ALA A 68 -1.50 3.88 -1.28
CA ALA A 68 -0.43 4.09 -0.31
C ALA A 68 -0.78 5.18 0.71
N LEU A 69 -1.38 6.30 0.29
CA LEU A 69 -1.83 7.36 1.20
C LEU A 69 -2.90 6.86 2.16
N VAL A 70 -3.89 6.12 1.65
CA VAL A 70 -4.97 5.55 2.47
C VAL A 70 -4.42 4.53 3.47
N VAL A 71 -3.60 3.59 3.01
CA VAL A 71 -2.97 2.57 3.87
C VAL A 71 -2.05 3.22 4.91
N SER A 72 -1.28 4.23 4.52
CA SER A 72 -0.41 4.98 5.45
C SER A 72 -1.22 5.66 6.55
N LEU A 73 -2.34 6.30 6.20
CA LEU A 73 -3.25 6.91 7.18
C LEU A 73 -3.80 5.87 8.17
N PHE A 74 -4.27 4.72 7.68
CA PHE A 74 -4.77 3.64 8.54
C PHE A 74 -3.68 3.05 9.43
N LEU A 75 -2.46 2.86 8.92
CA LEU A 75 -1.33 2.39 9.71
C LEU A 75 -0.95 3.39 10.80
N TYR A 76 -0.92 4.68 10.48
CA TYR A 76 -0.67 5.73 11.46
C TYR A 76 -1.70 5.69 12.59
N LEU A 77 -2.99 5.62 12.25
CA LEU A 77 -4.07 5.51 13.23
C LEU A 77 -3.95 4.24 14.08
N ALA A 78 -3.65 3.09 13.46
CA ALA A 78 -3.46 1.83 14.18
C ALA A 78 -2.32 1.92 15.21
N VAL A 79 -1.17 2.47 14.79
CA VAL A 79 -0.02 2.69 15.69
C VAL A 79 -0.37 3.67 16.80
N TYR A 80 -1.08 4.76 16.48
CA TYR A 80 -1.53 5.75 17.46
C TYR A 80 -2.44 5.13 18.53
N VAL A 81 -3.41 4.31 18.13
CA VAL A 81 -4.31 3.59 19.05
C VAL A 81 -3.54 2.62 19.93
N ILE A 82 -2.63 1.82 19.35
CA ILE A 82 -1.82 0.87 20.12
C ILE A 82 -0.94 1.61 21.13
N ALA A 83 -0.22 2.66 20.69
CA ALA A 83 0.66 3.43 21.55
C ALA A 83 -0.10 4.08 22.71
N SER A 84 -1.26 4.70 22.44
CA SER A 84 -2.09 5.29 23.49
C SER A 84 -2.61 4.27 24.51
N PHE A 85 -2.96 3.06 24.07
CA PHE A 85 -3.35 1.97 24.96
C PHE A 85 -2.20 1.50 25.86
N TYR A 86 -0.99 1.35 25.30
CA TYR A 86 0.21 0.97 26.06
C TYR A 86 0.58 2.03 27.11
N LEU A 87 0.57 3.31 26.74
CA LEU A 87 0.88 4.41 27.66
C LEU A 87 -0.13 4.48 28.82
N LYS A 88 -1.43 4.28 28.53
CA LYS A 88 -2.48 4.26 29.56
C LYS A 88 -2.32 3.09 30.54
N ARG A 89 -1.87 1.93 30.05
CA ARG A 89 -1.63 0.74 30.88
C ARG A 89 -0.42 0.90 31.81
N ASP A 90 0.66 1.52 31.35
CA ASP A 90 1.86 1.75 32.19
C ASP A 90 1.58 2.73 33.33
N HIS A 91 0.80 3.79 33.08
CA HIS A 91 0.40 4.73 34.13
C HIS A 91 -0.52 4.10 35.19
N SER A 92 -1.35 3.12 34.84
CA SER A 92 -2.21 2.41 35.80
C SER A 92 -1.45 1.37 36.63
N SER A 93 -0.29 0.89 36.17
CA SER A 93 0.52 -0.10 36.91
C SER A 93 1.47 0.52 37.94
N ARG A 94 1.62 1.86 37.94
CA ARG A 94 2.47 2.61 38.87
C ARG A 94 1.70 3.28 40.02
N ARG A 95 0.38 3.10 40.08
CA ARG A 95 -0.48 3.47 41.21
C ARG A 95 -0.94 2.20 41.93
#